data_AF-A0A238KD73-F1
#
_entry.id   AF-A0A238KD73-F1
#
_cell.length_a   1.000
_cell.length_b   1.000
_cell.length_c   1.000
_cell.angle_alpha   90.00
_cell.angle_beta   90.00
_cell.angle_gamma   90.00
#
_symmetry.space_group_name_H-M   'P 1'
#
loop_
_entity.id
_entity.type
_entity.pdbx_description
1 polymer ?
#
loop_
_entity_poly.entity_id
_entity_poly.type
_entity_poly.pdbx_seq_one_letter_code
_entity_poly.pdbx_strand_id
1 'polypeptide(L)'
;MRRRLTRATRGLTLLELVIAIAILALGTLATLKATGQARLALGGATPRLLAQLVAENRAEELRLPGAPLPGTVQMGPYSYVIDTRLRTTAAGLTRADITVTSSEGPGAALVTVLPPARQP
;
A
#
# COMPACT_ATOMS: atom_id res chain seq x y z
N MET A 1 -18.95 -33.02 61.29
CA MET A 1 -18.18 -34.04 60.52
C MET A 1 -17.89 -33.49 59.13
N ARG A 2 -16.62 -33.53 58.70
CA ARG A 2 -16.06 -32.82 57.54
C ARG A 2 -16.58 -33.38 56.21
N ARG A 3 -17.21 -32.53 55.38
CA ARG A 3 -17.47 -32.79 53.97
C ARG A 3 -16.13 -32.74 53.22
N ARG A 4 -15.49 -33.90 53.01
CA ARG A 4 -14.36 -34.01 52.08
C ARG A 4 -14.90 -33.79 50.67
N LEU A 5 -14.68 -32.58 50.14
CA LEU A 5 -14.61 -32.36 48.70
C LEU A 5 -13.43 -33.18 48.20
N THR A 6 -13.70 -34.42 47.79
CA THR A 6 -12.74 -35.22 47.02
C THR A 6 -12.51 -34.48 45.71
N ARG A 7 -11.46 -33.66 45.68
CA ARG A 7 -10.92 -33.11 44.44
C ARG A 7 -10.45 -34.32 43.63
N ALA A 8 -11.31 -34.76 42.71
CA ALA A 8 -10.95 -35.80 41.77
C ALA A 8 -9.75 -35.29 40.96
N THR A 9 -8.57 -35.83 41.25
CA THR A 9 -7.38 -35.68 40.41
C THR A 9 -7.62 -36.48 39.14
N ARG A 10 -8.49 -35.97 38.25
CA ARG A 10 -8.66 -36.51 36.90
C ARG A 10 -7.34 -36.26 36.17
N GLY A 11 -6.66 -37.32 35.77
CA GLY A 11 -5.49 -37.22 34.90
C GLY A 11 -5.87 -36.63 33.54
N LEU A 12 -4.94 -35.88 32.94
CA LEU A 12 -5.11 -35.30 31.61
C LEU A 12 -5.27 -36.43 30.58
N THR A 13 -6.37 -36.43 29.84
CA THR A 13 -6.59 -37.42 28.78
C THR A 13 -5.69 -37.13 27.57
N LEU A 14 -5.38 -38.16 26.77
CA LEU A 14 -4.69 -37.96 25.48
C LEU A 14 -5.47 -36.98 24.59
N LEU A 15 -6.80 -37.08 24.61
CA LEU A 15 -7.68 -36.20 23.85
C LEU A 15 -7.58 -34.74 24.32
N GLU A 16 -7.54 -34.47 25.63
CA GLU A 16 -7.35 -33.12 26.16
C GLU A 16 -6.01 -32.52 25.75
N LEU A 17 -4.93 -33.30 25.79
CA LEU A 17 -3.62 -32.82 25.34
C LEU A 17 -3.65 -32.49 23.84
N VAL A 18 -4.23 -33.36 23.02
CA VAL A 18 -4.36 -33.13 21.57
C VAL A 18 -5.20 -31.89 21.30
N ILE A 19 -6.33 -31.72 21.99
CA ILE A 19 -7.19 -30.53 21.85
C ILE A 19 -6.43 -29.27 22.31
N ALA A 20 -5.71 -29.33 23.43
CA ALA A 20 -4.94 -28.20 23.94
C ALA A 20 -3.85 -27.76 22.95
N ILE A 21 -3.11 -28.72 22.39
CA ILE A 21 -2.10 -28.45 21.36
C ILE A 21 -2.76 -27.92 20.09
N ALA A 22 -3.90 -28.47 19.68
CA ALA A 22 -4.62 -28.00 18.49
C ALA A 22 -5.06 -26.53 18.64
N ILE A 23 -5.66 -26.17 19.79
CA ILE A 23 -6.05 -24.79 20.07
C ILE A 23 -4.83 -23.87 20.09
N LEU A 24 -3.74 -24.28 20.75
CA LEU A 24 -2.51 -23.51 20.80
C LEU A 24 -1.90 -23.30 19.40
N ALA A 25 -1.86 -24.35 18.58
CA ALA A 25 -1.35 -24.30 17.22
C ALA A 25 -2.21 -23.38 16.33
N LEU A 26 -3.53 -23.48 16.43
CA LEU A 26 -4.46 -22.59 15.72
C LEU A 26 -4.30 -21.13 16.16
N GLY A 27 -4.17 -20.87 17.46
CA GLY A 27 -3.91 -19.53 17.99
C GLY A 27 -2.58 -18.95 17.49
N THR A 28 -1.54 -19.78 17.45
CA THR A 28 -0.21 -19.39 16.93
C THR A 28 -0.28 -19.07 15.44
N LEU A 29 -0.96 -19.92 14.65
CA LEU A 29 -1.14 -19.71 13.22
C LEU A 29 -1.96 -18.45 12.92
N ALA A 30 -3.04 -18.21 13.68
CA ALA A 30 -3.85 -17.00 13.56
C ALA A 30 -3.02 -15.74 13.86
N THR A 31 -2.19 -15.79 14.91
CA THR A 31 -1.28 -14.68 15.27
C THR A 31 -0.23 -14.42 14.19
N LEU A 32 0.38 -15.47 13.64
CA LEU A 32 1.33 -15.36 12.54
C LEU A 32 0.66 -14.79 11.28
N LYS A 33 -0.55 -15.26 10.95
CA LYS A 33 -1.35 -14.75 9.83
C LYS A 33 -1.69 -13.28 9.99
N ALA A 34 -2.15 -12.86 11.17
CA ALA A 34 -2.49 -11.46 11.46
C ALA A 34 -1.26 -10.54 11.30
N THR A 35 -0.12 -10.96 11.84
CA THR A 35 1.15 -10.23 11.71
C THR A 35 1.62 -10.16 10.25
N GLY A 36 1.47 -11.25 9.49
CA GLY A 36 1.78 -11.30 8.06
C GLY A 36 0.91 -10.37 7.21
N GLN A 37 -0.41 -10.32 7.48
CA GLN A 37 -1.32 -9.42 6.76
C GLN A 37 -1.03 -7.95 7.04
N ALA A 38 -0.67 -7.59 8.27
CA ALA A 38 -0.25 -6.24 8.61
C ALA A 38 1.00 -5.81 7.81
N ARG A 39 1.97 -6.72 7.64
CA ARG A 39 3.17 -6.45 6.83
C ARG A 39 2.88 -6.27 5.35
N LEU A 40 1.99 -7.06 4.77
CA LEU A 40 1.60 -6.92 3.36
C LEU A 40 0.83 -5.61 3.11
N ALA A 41 -0.07 -5.24 4.02
CA ALA A 41 -0.81 -3.98 3.94
C ALA A 41 0.13 -2.76 4.07
N LEU A 42 1.10 -2.82 4.99
CA LEU A 42 2.10 -1.75 5.18
C LEU A 42 3.13 -1.70 4.03
N GLY A 43 3.54 -2.86 3.50
CA GLY A 43 4.53 -2.95 2.43
C GLY A 43 4.06 -2.32 1.11
N GLY A 44 2.76 -2.35 0.82
CA GLY A 44 2.19 -1.67 -0.36
C GLY A 44 1.83 -0.19 -0.13
N ALA A 45 1.77 0.27 1.13
CA ALA A 45 1.38 1.64 1.45
C ALA A 45 2.49 2.65 1.12
N THR A 46 3.73 2.35 1.48
CA THR A 46 4.87 3.27 1.24
C THR A 46 5.17 3.52 -0.25
N PRO A 47 5.28 2.49 -1.13
CA PRO A 47 5.46 2.72 -2.56
C PRO A 47 4.31 3.52 -3.17
N ARG A 48 3.08 3.28 -2.71
CA ARG A 48 1.89 3.99 -3.20
C ARG A 48 1.87 5.46 -2.79
N LEU A 49 2.24 5.77 -1.54
CA LEU A 49 2.37 7.16 -1.07
C LEU A 49 3.45 7.92 -1.85
N LEU A 50 4.59 7.29 -2.09
CA LEU A 50 5.66 7.88 -2.89
C LEU A 50 5.26 8.03 -4.36
N ALA A 51 4.52 7.08 -4.95
CA ALA A 51 3.96 7.22 -6.29
C ALA A 51 3.03 8.44 -6.41
N GLN A 52 2.21 8.71 -5.39
CA GLN A 52 1.34 9.89 -5.34
C GLN A 52 2.17 11.18 -5.30
N LEU A 53 3.21 11.23 -4.48
CA LEU A 53 4.11 12.38 -4.43
C LEU A 53 4.83 12.61 -5.76
N VAL A 54 5.27 11.54 -6.44
CA VAL A 54 5.84 11.63 -7.79
C VAL A 54 4.82 12.20 -8.80
N ALA A 55 3.55 11.80 -8.70
CA ALA A 55 2.50 12.33 -9.57
C ALA A 55 2.24 13.83 -9.33
N GLU A 56 2.24 14.26 -8.07
CA GLU A 56 2.10 15.68 -7.68
C GLU A 56 3.31 16.51 -8.14
N ASN A 57 4.52 16.02 -7.95
CA ASN A 57 5.73 16.66 -8.46
C ASN A 57 5.66 16.81 -9.98
N ARG A 58 5.22 15.77 -10.70
CA ARG A 58 5.00 15.84 -12.15
C ARG A 58 3.97 16.90 -12.52
N ALA A 59 2.89 17.04 -11.74
CA ALA A 59 1.90 18.08 -11.99
C ALA A 59 2.49 19.50 -11.85
N GLU A 60 3.34 19.73 -10.85
CA GLU A 60 4.02 21.02 -10.67
C GLU A 60 5.12 21.25 -11.71
N GLU A 61 5.88 20.22 -12.08
CA GLU A 61 6.86 20.27 -13.18
C GLU A 61 6.21 20.71 -14.50
N LEU A 62 5.00 20.19 -14.81
CA LEU A 62 4.26 20.56 -16.02
C LEU A 62 3.75 22.01 -16.02
N ARG A 63 3.71 22.68 -14.86
CA ARG A 63 3.37 24.11 -14.75
C ARG A 63 4.57 25.00 -15.00
N LEU A 64 5.78 24.47 -14.87
CA LEU A 64 7.01 25.21 -15.08
C LEU A 64 7.38 25.18 -16.57
N PRO A 65 7.79 26.32 -17.16
CA PRO A 65 8.39 26.33 -18.48
C PRO A 65 9.73 25.60 -18.43
N GLY A 66 9.97 24.63 -19.30
CA GLY A 66 11.22 23.87 -19.22
C GLY A 66 11.41 22.77 -20.27
N ALA A 67 12.52 22.06 -20.08
CA ALA A 67 12.96 20.93 -20.89
C ALA A 67 12.00 19.73 -20.79
N PRO A 68 12.07 18.77 -21.73
CA PRO A 68 11.31 17.53 -21.65
C PRO A 68 11.57 16.78 -20.33
N LEU A 69 10.48 16.35 -19.70
CA LEU A 69 10.50 15.67 -18.40
C LEU A 69 10.83 14.19 -18.57
N PRO A 70 11.63 13.59 -17.65
CA PRO A 70 12.01 12.18 -17.75
C PRO A 70 10.81 11.25 -17.57
N GLY A 71 10.79 10.14 -18.32
CA GLY A 71 9.75 9.11 -18.20
C GLY A 71 9.91 8.21 -16.96
N THR A 72 11.07 8.25 -16.29
CA THR A 72 11.36 7.45 -15.10
C THR A 72 12.03 8.30 -14.03
N VAL A 73 11.60 8.16 -12.78
CA VAL A 73 12.14 8.89 -11.63
C VAL A 73 12.41 7.92 -10.48
N GLN A 74 13.53 8.11 -9.79
CA GLN A 74 13.82 7.40 -8.55
C GLN A 74 13.30 8.22 -7.37
N MET A 75 12.49 7.61 -6.49
CA MET A 75 12.02 8.26 -5.27
C MET A 75 12.12 7.31 -4.08
N GLY A 76 13.03 7.64 -3.16
CA GLY A 76 13.46 6.74 -2.11
C GLY A 76 14.11 5.47 -2.71
N PRO A 77 13.80 4.27 -2.19
CA PRO A 77 14.36 3.02 -2.72
C PRO A 77 13.67 2.53 -4.01
N TYR A 78 12.60 3.20 -4.47
CA TYR A 78 11.78 2.72 -5.58
C TYR A 78 11.98 3.52 -6.86
N SER A 79 11.89 2.83 -8.00
CA SER A 79 11.85 3.44 -9.32
C SER A 79 10.41 3.54 -9.82
N TYR A 80 10.07 4.66 -10.45
CA TYR A 80 8.73 4.95 -10.94
C TYR A 80 8.74 5.32 -12.42
N VAL A 81 7.89 4.65 -13.20
CA VAL A 81 7.62 4.99 -14.60
C VAL A 81 6.40 5.89 -14.66
N ILE A 82 6.49 6.99 -15.41
CA ILE A 82 5.50 8.04 -15.47
C ILE A 82 4.97 8.17 -16.91
N ASP A 83 3.67 7.92 -17.10
CA ASP A 83 2.94 8.23 -18.34
C ASP A 83 2.17 9.54 -18.13
N THR A 84 2.32 10.50 -19.05
CA THR A 84 1.62 11.78 -18.99
C THR A 84 0.89 12.02 -20.30
N ARG A 85 -0.42 12.21 -20.24
CA ARG A 85 -1.25 12.52 -21.40
C ARG A 85 -1.87 13.90 -21.25
N LEU A 86 -1.53 14.79 -22.17
CA LEU A 86 -2.08 16.14 -22.23
C LEU A 86 -3.26 16.18 -23.21
N ARG A 87 -4.35 16.85 -22.84
CA ARG A 87 -5.53 17.05 -23.69
C ARG A 87 -6.06 18.47 -23.53
N THR A 88 -6.38 19.14 -24.64
CA THR A 88 -7.10 20.41 -24.59
C THR A 88 -8.56 20.17 -24.23
N THR A 89 -9.06 20.90 -23.25
CA THR A 89 -10.46 20.87 -22.82
C THR A 89 -11.31 21.83 -23.67
N ALA A 90 -12.64 21.66 -23.65
CA ALA A 90 -13.55 22.55 -24.37
C ALA A 90 -13.46 24.02 -23.93
N ALA A 91 -12.98 24.28 -22.70
CA ALA A 91 -12.75 25.61 -22.16
C ALA A 91 -11.38 26.22 -22.52
N GLY A 92 -10.59 25.57 -23.38
CA GLY A 92 -9.26 26.03 -23.79
C GLY A 92 -8.14 25.79 -22.76
N LEU A 93 -8.43 25.10 -21.65
CA LEU A 93 -7.42 24.69 -20.66
C LEU A 93 -6.77 23.36 -21.05
N THR A 94 -5.57 23.09 -20.56
CA THR A 94 -4.88 21.81 -20.79
C THR A 94 -5.10 20.87 -19.61
N ARG A 95 -5.74 19.72 -19.83
CA ARG A 95 -5.84 18.64 -18.84
C ARG A 95 -4.61 17.74 -18.95
N ALA A 96 -4.02 17.37 -17.81
CA ALA A 96 -2.95 16.39 -17.71
C ALA A 96 -3.44 15.17 -16.93
N ASP A 97 -3.47 14.00 -17.58
CA ASP A 97 -3.65 12.71 -16.93
C ASP A 97 -2.25 12.10 -16.68
N ILE A 98 -1.89 11.93 -15.41
CA ILE A 98 -0.58 11.46 -14.96
C ILE A 98 -0.76 10.10 -14.31
N THR A 99 -0.09 9.07 -14.84
CA THR A 99 -0.07 7.71 -14.27
C THR A 99 1.35 7.36 -13.86
N VAL A 100 1.52 6.93 -12.62
CA VAL A 100 2.81 6.57 -12.03
C VAL A 100 2.77 5.11 -11.62
N THR A 101 3.69 4.29 -12.15
CA THR A 101 3.78 2.86 -11.84
C THR A 101 5.07 2.58 -11.07
N SER A 102 4.96 1.86 -9.94
CA SER A 102 6.10 1.49 -9.10
C SER A 102 6.75 0.18 -9.58
N SER A 103 8.07 0.04 -9.38
CA SER A 103 8.80 -1.20 -9.63
C SER A 103 8.46 -2.36 -8.68
N GLU A 104 7.96 -2.06 -7.48
CA GLU A 104 7.82 -3.02 -6.35
C GLU A 104 6.36 -3.17 -5.85
N GLY A 105 5.39 -2.48 -6.47
CA GLY A 105 4.04 -2.46 -5.91
C GLY A 105 3.03 -1.55 -6.61
N PRO A 106 1.96 -1.15 -5.90
CA PRO A 106 0.89 -0.33 -6.48
C PRO A 106 1.40 1.05 -6.92
N GLY A 107 0.91 1.51 -8.06
CA GLY A 107 1.14 2.87 -8.57
C GLY A 107 0.14 3.91 -8.03
N ALA A 108 0.16 5.09 -8.64
CA ALA A 108 -0.78 6.19 -8.40
C ALA A 108 -1.24 6.80 -9.73
N ALA A 109 -2.41 7.44 -9.73
CA ALA A 109 -2.90 8.20 -10.88
C ALA A 109 -3.46 9.53 -10.41
N LEU A 110 -3.10 10.61 -11.10
CA LEU A 110 -3.50 11.98 -10.81
C LEU A 110 -4.01 12.64 -12.09
N VAL A 111 -5.15 13.31 -12.00
CA VAL A 111 -5.68 14.15 -13.09
C VAL A 111 -5.67 15.58 -12.62
N THR A 112 -5.03 16.47 -13.37
CA THR A 112 -4.96 17.90 -13.05
C THR A 112 -5.26 18.77 -14.27
N VAL A 113 -5.62 20.02 -14.03
CA VAL A 113 -5.82 21.02 -15.07
C VAL A 113 -4.70 22.05 -14.96
N LEU A 114 -4.06 22.30 -16.09
CA LEU A 114 -2.98 23.25 -16.25
C LEU A 114 -3.53 24.54 -16.87
N PRO A 115 -2.93 25.70 -16.53
CA PRO A 115 -3.19 26.94 -17.24
C PRO A 115 -2.90 26.77 -18.75
N PRO A 116 -3.55 27.57 -19.63
CA PRO A 116 -3.24 27.54 -21.05
C PRO A 116 -1.74 27.79 -21.25
N ALA A 117 -1.10 26.97 -22.10
CA ALA A 117 0.30 27.13 -22.44
C ALA A 117 0.50 28.55 -22.98
N ARG A 118 1.37 29.36 -22.34
CA ARG A 118 1.73 30.66 -22.91
C ARG A 118 2.41 30.39 -24.24
N GLN A 119 1.76 30.80 -25.33
CA GLN A 119 2.39 30.83 -26.64
C GLN A 119 3.55 31.84 -26.57
N PRO A 120 4.74 31.50 -27.09
CA PRO A 120 5.84 32.45 -27.22
C PRO A 120 5.49 33.58 -28.20
#